data_AF-A0A0V7Z6L0-F1
#
_entry.id   AF-A0A0V7Z6L0-F1
#
_cell.length_a   1.000
_cell.length_b   1.000
_cell.length_c   1.000
_cell.angle_alpha   90.00
_cell.angle_beta   90.00
_cell.angle_gamma   90.00
#
_symmetry.space_group_name_H-M   'P 1'
#
loop_
_entity.id
_entity.type
_entity.pdbx_description
1 polymer ?
#
loop_
_entity_poly.entity_id
_entity_poly.type
_entity_poly.pdbx_seq_one_letter_code
_entity_poly.pdbx_strand_id
1 'polypeptide(L)' 'MTRHDHRCAAEICREQGWNVGTCLVGDAGYGPTVIQITAVGDRIMLAKIVSHGCVAVAYNEAQAWSLSLRNWRAVG' A
#
# COMPACT_ATOMS: atom_id res chain seq x y z
N MET A 1 -15.58 -7.91 -17.86
CA MET A 1 -15.73 -8.45 -16.49
C MET A 1 -14.45 -8.12 -15.73
N THR A 2 -14.39 -6.95 -15.10
CA THR A 2 -13.25 -6.53 -14.28
C THR A 2 -13.24 -7.41 -13.03
N ARG A 3 -12.34 -8.41 -13.00
CA ARG A 3 -12.10 -9.23 -11.80
C ARG A 3 -11.79 -8.26 -10.67
N HIS A 4 -12.75 -8.08 -9.76
CA HIS A 4 -12.45 -7.50 -8.47
C HIS A 4 -11.49 -8.49 -7.85
N ASP A 5 -10.23 -8.07 -7.72
CA ASP A 5 -9.25 -8.87 -7.01
C ASP A 5 -9.74 -8.97 -5.56
N HIS A 6 -10.31 -10.13 -5.22
CA HIS A 6 -10.88 -10.41 -3.90
C HIS A 6 -9.78 -10.66 -2.86
N ARG A 7 -8.50 -10.67 -3.26
CA ARG A 7 -7.39 -10.84 -2.34
C ARG A 7 -7.34 -9.67 -1.36
N CYS A 8 -7.25 -10.01 -0.09
CA CYS A 8 -7.10 -9.01 0.94
C CYS A 8 -5.66 -8.48 0.94
N ALA A 9 -5.46 -7.27 1.47
CA ALA A 9 -4.15 -6.61 1.40
C ALA A 9 -3.04 -7.44 2.07
N ALA A 10 -3.37 -8.17 3.14
CA ALA A 10 -2.41 -9.01 3.83
C ALA A 10 -1.97 -10.24 2.99
N GLU A 11 -2.87 -10.86 2.23
CA GLU A 11 -2.53 -11.95 1.30
C GLU A 11 -1.57 -11.45 0.22
N ILE A 12 -1.87 -10.29 -0.38
CA ILE A 12 -1.01 -9.67 -1.39
C ILE A 12 0.38 -9.38 -0.82
N CYS A 13 0.47 -8.84 0.40
CA CYS A 13 1.76 -8.61 1.05
C CYS A 13 2.57 -9.91 1.21
N ARG A 14 1.94 -11.00 1.68
CA ARG A 14 2.60 -12.29 1.87
C ARG A 14 3.11 -12.88 0.55
N GLU A 15 2.28 -12.87 -0.49
CA GLU A 15 2.63 -13.39 -1.81
C GLU A 15 3.80 -12.63 -2.44
N GLN A 16 3.85 -11.32 -2.24
CA GLN A 16 4.91 -10.45 -2.78
C GLN A 16 6.14 -10.35 -1.88
N GLY A 17 6.12 -10.96 -0.68
CA GLY A 17 7.18 -10.85 0.32
C GLY A 17 7.31 -9.46 0.94
N TRP A 18 6.26 -8.63 0.87
CA TRP A 18 6.24 -7.30 1.48
C TRP A 18 5.92 -7.39 2.98
N ASN A 19 6.73 -6.72 3.79
CA ASN A 19 6.67 -6.81 5.25
C ASN A 19 6.67 -5.42 5.88
N VAL A 20 6.58 -5.35 7.21
CA VAL A 20 6.73 -4.11 7.96
C VAL A 20 8.04 -3.42 7.57
N GLY A 21 7.96 -2.12 7.29
CA GLY A 21 9.07 -1.30 6.80
C GLY A 21 9.16 -1.19 5.27
N THR A 22 8.55 -2.12 4.50
CA THR A 22 8.53 -2.04 3.04
C THR A 22 7.78 -0.79 2.58
N CYS A 23 8.42 -0.01 1.70
CA CYS A 23 7.78 1.11 1.02
C CYS A 23 7.13 0.63 -0.27
N LEU A 24 5.87 0.99 -0.48
CA LEU A 24 5.12 0.69 -1.70
C LEU A 24 4.79 2.00 -2.42
N VAL A 25 4.94 2.02 -3.74
CA VAL A 25 4.43 3.10 -4.59
C VAL A 25 3.29 2.58 -5.44
N GLY A 26 2.22 3.36 -5.52
CA GLY A 26 1.06 3.08 -6.36
C GLY A 26 0.43 4.38 -6.84
N ASP A 27 -0.11 4.36 -8.06
CA ASP A 27 -0.77 5.51 -8.68
C ASP A 27 -2.20 5.13 -9.08
N ALA A 28 -3.15 5.99 -8.73
CA ALA A 28 -4.58 5.85 -9.06
C ALA A 28 -5.02 6.80 -10.19
N GLY A 29 -4.09 7.49 -10.86
CA GLY A 29 -4.35 8.50 -11.89
C GLY A 29 -4.28 9.95 -11.39
N TYR A 30 -3.90 10.17 -10.12
CA TYR A 30 -3.75 11.49 -9.50
C TYR A 30 -2.31 11.76 -9.03
N GLY A 31 -1.37 10.90 -9.41
CA GLY A 31 0.04 10.97 -9.02
C GLY A 31 0.43 9.89 -8.01
N PRO A 32 1.73 9.57 -7.94
CA PRO A 32 2.22 8.45 -7.14
C PRO A 32 1.99 8.72 -5.65
N THR A 33 1.41 7.75 -4.96
CA THR A 33 1.40 7.67 -3.50
C THR A 33 2.47 6.68 -3.06
N VAL A 34 3.32 7.10 -2.12
CA VAL A 34 4.24 6.20 -1.41
C VAL A 34 3.71 5.97 -0.01
N ILE A 35 3.58 4.69 0.37
CA ILE A 35 3.19 4.27 1.71
C ILE A 35 4.27 3.37 2.30
N GLN A 36 4.43 3.38 3.63
CA GLN A 36 5.30 2.44 4.34
C GLN A 36 4.44 1.52 5.20
N ILE A 37 4.58 0.21 5.01
CA ILE A 37 3.87 -0.80 5.78
C ILE A 37 4.31 -0.73 7.25
N THR A 38 3.35 -0.65 8.16
CA THR A 38 3.59 -0.64 9.62
C THR A 38 3.08 -1.89 10.30
N ALA A 39 2.09 -2.58 9.73
CA ALA A 39 1.62 -3.87 10.22
C ALA A 39 1.00 -4.71 9.09
N VAL A 40 1.13 -6.04 9.17
CA VAL A 40 0.43 -6.99 8.31
C VAL A 40 -0.33 -7.95 9.22
N GLY A 41 -1.66 -7.86 9.22
CA GLY A 41 -2.54 -8.76 9.97
C GLY A 41 -2.99 -9.95 9.12
N ASP A 42 -4.07 -10.62 9.49
CA ASP A 42 -4.56 -11.77 8.73
C ASP A 42 -5.21 -11.37 7.39
N ARG A 43 -6.02 -10.30 7.42
CA ARG A 43 -6.73 -9.77 6.24
C ARG A 43 -6.32 -8.36 5.85
N ILE A 44 -6.11 -7.51 6.86
CA ILE A 44 -5.79 -6.10 6.66
C ILE A 44 -4.28 -5.87 6.79
N MET A 45 -3.79 -4.82 6.14
CA MET A 45 -2.49 -4.25 6.42
C MET A 45 -2.65 -2.79 6.82
N LEU A 46 -1.77 -2.32 7.70
CA LEU A 46 -1.66 -0.93 8.07
C LEU A 46 -0.42 -0.33 7.43
N ALA A 47 -0.54 0.90 6.95
CA ALA A 47 0.57 1.66 6.42
C ALA A 47 0.36 3.15 6.66
N LYS A 48 1.46 3.89 6.76
CA LYS A 48 1.46 5.35 6.77
C LYS A 48 1.83 5.90 5.41
N ILE A 49 1.29 7.07 5.06
CA ILE A 49 1.70 7.78 3.85
C ILE A 49 3.06 8.43 4.11
N VAL A 50 3.99 8.27 3.16
CA VAL A 50 5.29 8.94 3.16
C VAL A 50 5.22 10.15 2.23
N SER A 51 4.66 9.98 1.03
CA SER A 51 4.50 11.07 0.06
C SER A 51 3.32 10.82 -0.88
N HIS A 52 2.82 11.90 -1.47
CA HIS A 52 1.84 11.87 -2.54
C HIS A 52 2.16 12.98 -3.55
N GLY A 53 2.21 12.64 -4.85
CA GLY A 53 2.53 13.61 -5.89
C GLY A 53 3.91 14.26 -5.70
N CYS A 54 4.89 13.49 -5.20
CA CYS A 54 6.24 13.95 -4.81
C CYS A 54 6.29 14.92 -3.62
N VAL A 55 5.16 15.20 -2.96
CA VAL A 55 5.09 16.04 -1.76
C VAL A 55 5.00 15.17 -0.52
N ALA A 56 5.81 15.46 0.50
CA ALA A 56 5.72 14.80 1.80
C ALA A 56 4.37 15.12 2.46
N VAL A 57 3.70 14.12 3.01
CA VAL A 57 2.38 14.31 3.63
C VAL A 57 2.55 14.54 5.13
N ALA A 58 1.97 15.63 5.64
CA ALA A 58 2.10 16.03 7.04
C ALA A 58 1.38 15.08 8.02
N TYR A 59 0.32 14.40 7.55
CA TYR A 59 -0.40 13.39 8.32
C TYR A 59 0.09 11.99 7.94
N ASN A 60 0.79 11.33 8.86
CA ASN A 60 1.51 10.08 8.64
C ASN A 60 1.09 8.98 9.63
N GLU A 61 -0.13 9.05 10.14
CA GLU A 61 -0.69 8.00 10.99
C GLU A 61 -0.92 6.72 10.16
N ALA A 62 -0.72 5.58 10.81
CA ALA A 62 -0.95 4.29 10.19
C ALA A 62 -2.46 4.06 10.03
N GLN A 63 -2.88 3.75 8.81
CA GLN A 63 -4.28 3.46 8.48
C GLN A 63 -4.39 2.18 7.66
N ALA A 64 -5.60 1.62 7.57
CA ALA A 64 -5.83 0.43 6.75
C ALA A 64 -5.80 0.78 5.26
N TRP A 65 -5.11 -0.05 4.47
CA TRP A 65 -4.99 0.15 3.03
C TRP A 65 -5.51 -1.03 2.24
N SER A 66 -6.16 -0.73 1.12
CA SER A 66 -6.45 -1.72 0.08
C SER A 66 -5.35 -1.71 -0.99
N LEU A 67 -4.86 -2.90 -1.33
CA LEU A 67 -3.91 -3.11 -2.41
C LEU A 67 -4.58 -3.48 -3.74
N SER A 68 -5.90 -3.65 -3.79
CA SER A 68 -6.61 -4.10 -4.99
C SER A 68 -6.85 -3.00 -6.04
N LEU A 69 -6.72 -1.73 -5.66
CA LEU A 69 -7.12 -0.59 -6.50
C LEU A 69 -5.98 0.05 -7.30
N ARG A 70 -4.71 -0.32 -7.01
CA ARG A 70 -3.54 0.28 -7.65
C ARG A 70 -2.51 -0.80 -7.95
N ASN A 71 -1.75 -0.60 -9.01
CA ASN A 71 -0.59 -1.45 -9.30
C ASN A 71 0.55 -1.06 -8.35
N TRP A 72 0.51 -1.60 -7.14
CA TRP A 72 1.54 -1.37 -6.14
C TRP A 72 2.83 -2.10 -6.51
N ARG A 73 3.96 -1.44 -6.25
CA ARG A 73 5.30 -2.04 -6.36
C ARG A 73 6.15 -1.60 -5.19
N ALA A 74 7.05 -2.49 -4.74
CA ALA A 74 8.04 -2.13 -3.74
C ALA A 74 8.99 -1.06 -4.29
N VAL A 75 9.34 -0.12 -3.42
CA VAL A 75 10.39 0.88 -3.64
C VAL A 75 11.55 0.50 -2.72
N GLY A 76 12.69 0.21 -3.33
CA GLY A 76 13.96 -0.12 -2.68
C GLY A 76 15.05 0.74 -3.26
#